data_AF-A0A9W7BJA5-F1
#
_entry.id   AF-A0A9W7BJA5-F1
#
_cell.length_a   1.000
_cell.length_b   1.000
_cell.length_c   1.000
_cell.angle_alpha   90.00
_cell.angle_beta   90.00
_cell.angle_gamma   90.00
#
_symmetry.space_group_name_H-M   'P 1'
#
loop_
_entity.id
_entity.type
_entity.pdbx_description
1 polymer ?
#
loop_
_entity_poly.entity_id
_entity_poly.type
_entity_poly.pdbx_seq_one_letter_code
_entity_poly.pdbx_strand_id
1 'polypeptide(L)'
;MPVVYELGASIKTPYGFGICIATGSLTPAGTPVVPAQIKLRSWTLANSKNPSLYTFDNTWDLILPDVEVGCDVMTPYGRGRVLKLEDTETDVYTESPVCAEVILTEWRLANNSRVRCYLNFSDLSYLPPKKFGELSSLEKIETANSKRESAKEPLSCNDLDAANALYTQACFYLQTIDNDTLGNNYDRACLLECMIACKNNGAMCCVKLKR
;
A
#
# COMPACT_ATOMS: atom_id res chain seq x y z
N MET A 1 -3.03 21.65 21.35
CA MET A 1 -2.22 22.59 20.54
C MET A 1 -2.53 22.29 19.08
N PRO A 2 -2.89 23.28 18.25
CA PRO A 2 -3.07 23.04 16.82
C PRO A 2 -1.79 22.43 16.22
N VAL A 3 -1.97 21.35 15.48
CA VAL A 3 -0.90 20.63 14.79
C VAL A 3 -0.66 21.31 13.44
N VAL A 4 0.61 21.50 13.07
CA VAL A 4 0.99 22.16 11.80
C VAL A 4 0.59 21.29 10.61
N TYR A 5 1.02 20.03 10.62
CA TYR A 5 0.66 19.01 9.63
C TYR A 5 0.52 17.67 10.35
N GLU A 6 -0.44 16.85 9.93
CA GLU A 6 -0.61 15.50 10.48
C GLU A 6 0.56 14.60 10.11
N LEU A 7 0.89 13.64 10.99
CA LEU A 7 1.95 12.68 10.74
C LEU A 7 1.60 11.84 9.49
N GLY A 8 2.51 11.79 8.53
CA GLY A 8 2.29 11.08 7.27
C GLY A 8 1.61 11.91 6.18
N ALA A 9 1.21 13.16 6.46
CA ALA A 9 0.65 14.05 5.45
C ALA A 9 1.68 14.34 4.35
N SER A 10 1.24 14.25 3.09
CA SER A 10 2.02 14.70 1.93
C SER A 10 1.82 16.20 1.75
N ILE A 11 2.91 16.92 1.51
CA ILE A 11 2.94 18.38 1.54
C ILE A 11 3.70 18.89 0.31
N LYS A 12 3.11 19.86 -0.41
CA LYS A 12 3.79 20.61 -1.49
C LYS A 12 4.62 21.71 -0.85
N THR A 13 5.91 21.48 -0.73
CA THR A 13 6.82 22.52 -0.26
C THR A 13 7.33 23.34 -1.46
N PRO A 14 7.87 24.55 -1.25
CA PRO A 14 8.60 25.28 -2.30
C PRO A 14 9.79 24.49 -2.89
N TYR A 15 10.26 23.47 -2.16
CA TYR A 15 11.33 22.57 -2.56
C TYR A 15 10.79 21.25 -3.14
N GLY A 16 9.51 21.18 -3.54
CA GLY A 16 8.88 19.96 -4.06
C GLY A 16 8.14 19.17 -2.99
N PHE A 17 7.95 17.88 -3.24
CA PHE A 17 7.02 17.04 -2.48
C PHE A 17 7.72 16.42 -1.27
N GLY A 18 7.05 16.40 -0.12
CA GLY A 18 7.56 15.75 1.08
C GLY A 18 6.47 15.14 1.95
N ILE A 19 6.88 14.31 2.91
CA ILE A 19 5.98 13.70 3.91
C ILE A 19 6.34 14.19 5.29
N CYS A 20 5.34 14.60 6.07
CA CYS A 20 5.51 14.93 7.48
C CYS A 20 5.91 13.67 8.27
N ILE A 21 7.11 13.68 8.86
CA ILE A 21 7.65 12.60 9.70
C ILE A 21 7.69 12.97 11.18
N ALA A 22 7.52 14.25 11.53
CA ALA A 22 7.27 14.68 12.89
C ALA A 22 6.33 15.89 12.88
N THR A 23 5.27 15.82 13.67
CA THR A 23 4.25 16.86 13.77
C THR A 23 4.81 18.08 14.50
N GLY A 24 4.71 19.25 13.87
CA GLY A 24 4.96 20.52 14.53
C GLY A 24 3.79 20.92 15.43
N SER A 25 4.04 21.80 16.40
CA SER A 25 3.01 22.34 17.28
C SER A 25 3.07 23.86 17.37
N LEU A 26 1.89 24.46 17.39
CA LEU A 26 1.68 25.89 17.59
C LEU A 26 0.93 26.13 18.91
N THR A 27 1.16 27.27 19.56
CA THR A 27 0.30 27.71 20.66
C THR A 27 -1.10 28.08 20.13
N PRO A 28 -2.11 28.22 21.00
CA PRO A 28 -3.42 28.74 20.58
C PRO A 28 -3.36 30.14 19.93
N ALA A 29 -2.33 30.93 20.23
CA ALA A 29 -2.09 32.24 19.62
C ALA A 29 -1.32 32.15 18.28
N GLY A 30 -1.04 30.93 17.79
CA GLY A 30 -0.30 30.70 16.55
C GLY A 30 1.21 30.81 16.68
N THR A 31 1.77 30.98 17.88
CA THR A 31 3.23 31.02 18.03
C THR A 31 3.85 29.62 17.93
N PRO A 32 4.92 29.44 17.14
CA PRO A 32 5.54 28.14 16.97
C PRO A 32 6.22 27.64 18.25
N VAL A 33 5.97 26.37 18.59
CA VAL A 33 6.60 25.69 19.74
C VAL A 33 7.57 24.62 19.25
N VAL A 34 7.13 23.76 18.33
CA VAL A 34 7.95 22.68 17.76
C VAL A 34 7.84 22.73 16.24
N PRO A 35 8.96 22.73 15.49
CA PRO A 35 8.91 22.69 14.04
C PRO A 35 8.42 21.33 13.55
N ALA A 36 7.61 21.32 12.49
CA ALA A 36 7.32 20.10 11.76
C ALA A 36 8.57 19.63 11.00
N GLN A 37 8.79 18.33 10.96
CA GLN A 37 9.85 17.72 10.16
C GLN A 37 9.23 17.04 8.94
N ILE A 38 9.68 17.42 7.75
CA ILE A 38 9.16 16.95 6.47
C ILE A 38 10.30 16.29 5.70
N LYS A 39 10.13 15.03 5.31
CA LYS A 39 11.10 14.30 4.48
C LYS A 39 10.77 14.53 3.01
N LEU A 40 11.63 15.23 2.29
CA LEU A 40 11.42 15.59 0.88
C LEU A 40 11.64 14.37 -0.02
N ARG A 41 10.61 13.92 -0.74
CA ARG A 41 10.67 12.79 -1.68
C ARG A 41 11.22 13.19 -3.04
N SER A 42 10.98 14.42 -3.48
CA SER A 42 11.46 14.91 -4.79
C SER A 42 12.96 15.13 -4.86
N TRP A 43 13.66 15.01 -3.72
CA TRP A 43 15.10 15.23 -3.63
C TRP A 43 15.79 13.99 -3.11
N THR A 44 16.90 13.66 -3.76
CA THR A 44 17.82 12.60 -3.34
C THR A 44 19.20 13.21 -3.27
N LEU A 45 19.80 13.18 -2.07
CA LEU A 45 21.16 13.65 -1.85
C LEU A 45 22.16 12.70 -2.54
N ALA A 46 23.41 13.15 -2.72
CA ALA A 46 24.47 12.34 -3.33
C ALA A 46 24.72 10.99 -2.63
N ASN A 47 24.35 10.87 -1.36
CA ASN A 47 24.43 9.63 -0.58
C ASN A 47 23.17 8.74 -0.71
N SER A 48 22.31 8.99 -1.69
CA SER A 48 21.02 8.29 -1.91
C SER A 48 20.00 8.42 -0.76
N LYS A 49 20.19 9.37 0.17
CA LYS A 49 19.20 9.65 1.23
C LYS A 49 18.33 10.84 0.85
N ASN A 50 17.09 10.83 1.30
CA ASN A 50 16.21 11.99 1.17
C ASN A 50 16.52 13.05 2.26
N PRO A 51 16.58 14.34 1.91
CA PRO A 51 16.77 15.40 2.89
C PRO A 51 15.54 15.58 3.78
N SER A 52 15.77 16.13 4.98
CA SER A 52 14.71 16.54 5.91
C SER A 52 14.65 18.07 5.99
N LEU A 53 13.45 18.61 5.91
CA LEU A 53 13.12 20.02 6.04
C LEU A 53 12.44 20.24 7.40
N TYR A 54 12.90 21.22 8.16
CA TYR A 54 12.27 21.63 9.41
C TYR A 54 11.57 22.95 9.18
N THR A 55 10.28 23.03 9.47
CA THR A 55 9.47 24.22 9.21
C THR A 55 8.49 24.52 10.34
N PHE A 56 8.22 25.81 10.53
CA PHE A 56 7.10 26.29 11.35
C PHE A 56 5.93 26.75 10.50
N ASP A 57 6.13 26.80 9.17
CA ASP A 57 5.14 27.24 8.22
C ASP A 57 4.04 26.18 8.09
N ASN A 58 2.79 26.59 8.29
CA ASN A 58 1.59 25.76 8.16
C ASN A 58 0.76 26.13 6.92
N THR A 59 1.30 26.95 6.02
CA THR A 59 0.59 27.45 4.84
C THR A 59 0.75 26.58 3.59
N TRP A 60 1.52 25.50 3.68
CA TRP A 60 1.80 24.68 2.50
C TRP A 60 0.64 23.77 2.17
N ASP A 61 0.39 23.61 0.88
CA ASP A 61 -0.70 22.79 0.39
C ASP A 61 -0.48 21.33 0.80
N LEU A 62 -1.46 20.79 1.52
CA LEU A 62 -1.58 19.35 1.71
C LEU A 62 -1.90 18.74 0.36
N ILE A 63 -0.93 18.01 -0.18
CA ILE A 63 -1.19 17.20 -1.36
C ILE A 63 -1.72 15.89 -0.82
N LEU A 64 -2.87 15.47 -1.32
CA LEU A 64 -3.25 14.06 -1.19
C LEU A 64 -2.07 13.25 -1.74
N PRO A 65 -1.45 12.34 -0.97
CA PRO A 65 -0.32 11.55 -1.46
C PRO A 65 -0.74 10.95 -2.80
N ASP A 66 0.12 11.04 -3.84
CA ASP A 66 -0.20 10.53 -5.17
C ASP A 66 -0.71 9.10 -5.02
N VAL A 67 -2.03 8.96 -5.11
CA VAL A 67 -2.70 7.68 -4.96
C VAL A 67 -2.45 6.97 -6.27
N GLU A 68 -1.48 6.07 -6.27
CA GLU A 68 -1.13 5.25 -7.43
C GLU A 68 -1.98 3.97 -7.47
N VAL A 69 -2.04 3.34 -8.65
CA VAL A 69 -2.61 2.01 -8.80
C VAL A 69 -1.86 1.03 -7.90
N GLY A 70 -2.60 0.25 -7.12
CA GLY A 70 -2.08 -0.70 -6.14
C GLY A 70 -1.90 -0.14 -4.74
N CYS A 71 -2.04 1.17 -4.54
CA CYS A 71 -1.98 1.77 -3.20
C CYS A 71 -3.22 1.39 -2.37
N ASP A 72 -3.01 1.22 -1.06
CA ASP A 72 -4.10 1.07 -0.12
C ASP A 72 -4.66 2.47 0.21
N VAL A 73 -5.99 2.58 0.24
CA VAL A 73 -6.71 3.83 0.47
C VAL A 73 -7.83 3.62 1.48
N MET A 74 -8.12 4.65 2.25
CA MET A 74 -9.34 4.77 3.03
C MET A 74 -10.40 5.42 2.15
N THR A 75 -11.57 4.79 2.10
CA THR A 75 -12.75 5.27 1.39
C THR A 75 -13.87 5.55 2.39
N PRO A 76 -14.97 6.21 2.00
CA PRO A 76 -16.16 6.36 2.84
C PRO A 76 -16.76 5.01 3.30
N TYR A 77 -16.46 3.93 2.57
CA TYR A 77 -16.93 2.58 2.84
C TYR A 77 -15.89 1.74 3.60
N GLY A 78 -14.79 2.32 4.06
CA GLY A 78 -13.71 1.60 4.74
C GLY A 78 -12.49 1.39 3.85
N ARG A 79 -11.62 0.43 4.21
CA ARG A 79 -10.34 0.27 3.53
C ARG A 79 -10.48 -0.46 2.19
N GLY A 80 -9.77 0.04 1.18
CA GLY A 80 -9.67 -0.60 -0.13
C GLY A 80 -8.28 -0.45 -0.76
N ARG A 81 -8.15 -1.00 -1.97
CA ARG A 81 -6.97 -0.87 -2.82
C ARG A 81 -7.36 -0.35 -4.19
N VAL A 82 -6.58 0.59 -4.71
CA VAL A 82 -6.82 1.15 -6.04
C VAL A 82 -6.45 0.13 -7.11
N LEU A 83 -7.40 -0.19 -7.99
CA LEU A 83 -7.19 -1.08 -9.13
C LEU A 83 -6.87 -0.31 -10.41
N LYS A 84 -7.55 0.81 -10.61
CA LYS A 84 -7.44 1.63 -11.82
C LYS A 84 -7.71 3.08 -11.46
N LEU A 85 -6.95 3.97 -12.07
CA LEU A 85 -7.21 5.41 -12.06
C LEU A 85 -7.68 5.78 -13.47
N GLU A 86 -8.81 6.46 -13.57
CA GLU A 86 -9.32 6.96 -14.84
C GLU A 86 -8.98 8.44 -14.96
N ASP A 87 -8.01 8.72 -15.83
CA ASP A 87 -7.70 10.07 -16.27
C ASP A 87 -8.77 10.48 -17.27
N THR A 88 -9.40 11.63 -17.03
CA THR A 88 -10.35 12.16 -18.02
C THR A 88 -9.52 12.80 -19.11
N GLU A 89 -9.55 12.24 -20.32
CA GLU A 89 -8.73 12.65 -21.48
C GLU A 89 -8.97 14.12 -21.94
N THR A 90 -9.77 14.90 -21.24
CA THR A 90 -10.36 16.14 -21.77
C THR A 90 -9.60 17.42 -21.46
N ASP A 91 -8.57 17.43 -20.62
CA ASP A 91 -7.72 18.62 -20.49
C ASP A 91 -6.29 18.28 -20.07
N VAL A 92 -5.33 18.76 -20.86
CA VAL A 92 -3.87 18.54 -20.74
C VAL A 92 -3.28 19.15 -19.45
N TYR A 93 -4.09 19.75 -18.58
CA TYR A 93 -3.62 20.54 -17.44
C TYR A 93 -4.29 20.23 -16.09
N THR A 94 -5.23 19.28 -16.01
CA THR A 94 -5.74 18.82 -14.70
C THR A 94 -4.84 17.70 -14.17
N GLU A 95 -3.97 18.04 -13.20
CA GLU A 95 -2.96 17.17 -12.58
C GLU A 95 -3.53 16.06 -11.67
N SER A 96 -4.84 15.77 -11.68
CA SER A 96 -5.44 14.78 -10.78
C SER A 96 -6.49 13.92 -11.49
N PRO A 97 -6.46 12.58 -11.32
CA PRO A 97 -7.46 11.68 -11.89
C PRO A 97 -8.83 12.01 -11.30
N VAL A 98 -9.88 11.86 -12.11
CA VAL A 98 -11.25 12.23 -11.69
C VAL A 98 -11.90 11.08 -10.91
N CYS A 99 -11.69 9.85 -11.35
CA CYS A 99 -12.31 8.66 -10.78
C CYS A 99 -11.28 7.56 -10.54
N ALA A 100 -11.46 6.79 -9.46
CA ALA A 100 -10.70 5.59 -9.17
C ALA A 100 -11.63 4.39 -9.03
N GLU A 101 -11.24 3.27 -9.64
CA GLU A 101 -11.79 1.95 -9.33
C GLU A 101 -11.04 1.40 -8.12
N VAL A 102 -11.75 1.22 -7.01
CA VAL A 102 -11.22 0.71 -5.75
C VAL A 102 -11.88 -0.62 -5.41
N ILE A 103 -11.08 -1.59 -4.97
CA ILE A 103 -11.56 -2.86 -4.42
C ILE A 103 -11.56 -2.78 -2.90
N LEU A 104 -12.71 -2.98 -2.26
CA LEU A 104 -12.80 -2.93 -0.80
C LEU A 104 -12.19 -4.20 -0.18
N THR A 105 -11.30 -4.02 0.77
CA THR A 105 -10.59 -5.10 1.45
C THR A 105 -11.47 -5.74 2.52
N GLU A 106 -12.22 -4.90 3.25
CA GLU A 106 -13.03 -5.31 4.40
C GLU A 106 -14.43 -5.82 4.00
N TRP A 107 -14.88 -5.51 2.80
CA TRP A 107 -16.20 -5.91 2.31
C TRP A 107 -16.12 -7.13 1.41
N ARG A 108 -16.97 -8.12 1.71
CA ARG A 108 -17.21 -9.29 0.88
C ARG A 108 -18.72 -9.48 0.75
N LEU A 109 -19.19 -9.78 -0.45
CA LEU A 109 -20.57 -10.19 -0.67
C LEU A 109 -20.79 -11.60 -0.08
N ALA A 110 -22.04 -12.02 0.08
CA ALA A 110 -22.38 -13.33 0.66
C ALA A 110 -21.75 -14.53 -0.08
N ASN A 111 -21.45 -14.38 -1.37
CA ASN A 111 -20.75 -15.36 -2.20
C ASN A 111 -19.22 -15.17 -2.20
N ASN A 112 -18.69 -14.41 -1.25
CA ASN A 112 -17.30 -13.98 -1.14
C ASN A 112 -16.73 -13.20 -2.34
N SER A 113 -17.59 -12.65 -3.21
CA SER A 113 -17.14 -11.74 -4.24
C SER A 113 -16.62 -10.44 -3.62
N ARG A 114 -15.51 -9.94 -4.16
CA ARG A 114 -14.95 -8.66 -3.75
C ARG A 114 -15.81 -7.51 -4.27
N VAL A 115 -16.06 -6.54 -3.41
CA VAL A 115 -16.82 -5.33 -3.77
C VAL A 115 -15.89 -4.36 -4.48
N ARG A 116 -16.31 -3.90 -5.66
CA ARG A 116 -15.65 -2.83 -6.41
C ARG A 116 -16.50 -1.57 -6.33
N CYS A 117 -15.85 -0.45 -6.11
CA CYS A 117 -16.48 0.86 -6.05
C CYS A 117 -15.75 1.83 -6.98
N TYR A 118 -16.51 2.70 -7.63
CA TYR A 118 -16.01 3.78 -8.45
C TYR A 118 -16.21 5.06 -7.64
N LEU A 119 -15.11 5.68 -7.24
CA LEU A 119 -15.12 6.80 -6.29
C LEU A 119 -14.41 8.00 -6.92
N ASN A 120 -14.85 9.21 -6.56
CA ASN A 120 -14.11 10.41 -6.90
C ASN A 120 -12.78 10.40 -6.16
N PHE A 121 -11.74 10.91 -6.79
CA PHE A 121 -10.41 10.95 -6.17
C PHE A 121 -10.38 11.76 -4.87
N SER A 122 -11.23 12.79 -4.75
CA SER A 122 -11.42 13.60 -3.53
C SER A 122 -11.88 12.80 -2.32
N ASP A 123 -12.53 11.65 -2.55
CA ASP A 123 -13.10 10.82 -1.49
C ASP A 123 -12.09 9.76 -0.98
N LEU A 124 -10.89 9.73 -1.57
CA LEU A 124 -9.84 8.79 -1.22
C LEU A 124 -8.82 9.44 -0.31
N SER A 125 -8.51 8.76 0.79
CA SER A 125 -7.36 9.13 1.63
C SER A 125 -6.31 8.04 1.54
N TYR A 126 -5.09 8.39 1.15
CA TYR A 126 -3.99 7.43 1.09
C TYR A 126 -3.74 6.78 2.46
N LEU A 127 -3.51 5.47 2.47
CA LEU A 127 -3.06 4.75 3.65
C LEU A 127 -1.62 4.26 3.44
N PRO A 128 -0.72 4.48 4.42
CA PRO A 128 0.61 3.92 4.34
C PRO A 128 0.55 2.39 4.30
N PRO A 129 1.43 1.73 3.53
CA PRO A 129 1.49 0.28 3.50
C PRO A 129 1.80 -0.25 4.90
N LYS A 130 0.99 -1.20 5.36
CA LYS A 130 1.19 -1.87 6.64
C LYS A 130 2.53 -2.56 6.69
N LYS A 131 3.19 -2.51 7.84
CA LYS A 131 4.36 -3.35 8.12
C LYS A 131 3.92 -4.81 8.23
N PHE A 132 4.83 -5.74 8.00
CA PHE A 132 4.56 -7.18 8.06
C PHE A 132 3.83 -7.61 9.36
N GLY A 133 4.23 -7.06 10.51
CA GLY A 133 3.62 -7.38 11.81
C GLY A 133 2.21 -6.79 12.01
N GLU A 134 1.80 -5.82 11.20
CA GLU A 134 0.50 -5.15 11.27
C GLU A 134 -0.54 -5.81 10.34
N LEU A 135 -0.12 -6.77 9.50
CA LEU A 135 -0.98 -7.51 8.60
C LEU A 135 -1.82 -8.53 9.37
N SER A 136 -3.14 -8.46 9.18
CA SER A 136 -4.07 -9.50 9.61
C SER A 136 -3.81 -10.82 8.90
N SER A 137 -4.31 -11.93 9.46
CA SER A 137 -4.18 -13.26 8.86
C SER A 137 -4.74 -13.31 7.43
N LEU A 138 -5.87 -12.63 7.18
CA LEU A 138 -6.44 -12.49 5.84
C LEU A 138 -5.54 -11.69 4.90
N GLU A 139 -5.03 -10.53 5.33
CA GLU A 139 -4.11 -9.71 4.51
C GLU A 139 -2.83 -10.47 4.16
N LYS A 140 -2.33 -11.33 5.06
CA LYS A 140 -1.20 -12.22 4.79
C LYS A 140 -1.53 -13.26 3.71
N ILE A 141 -2.71 -13.88 3.76
CA ILE A 141 -3.18 -14.82 2.72
C ILE A 141 -3.31 -14.11 1.37
N GLU A 142 -3.87 -12.90 1.35
CA GLU A 142 -4.02 -12.12 0.13
C GLU A 142 -2.67 -11.68 -0.45
N THR A 143 -1.73 -11.27 0.41
CA THR A 143 -0.36 -10.93 0.02
C THR A 143 0.36 -12.15 -0.57
N ALA A 144 0.20 -13.32 0.04
CA ALA A 144 0.76 -14.58 -0.49
C ALA A 144 0.17 -14.95 -1.86
N ASN A 145 -1.15 -14.80 -2.03
CA ASN A 145 -1.80 -14.99 -3.34
C ASN A 145 -1.30 -13.99 -4.38
N SER A 146 -1.12 -12.73 -4.03
CA SER A 146 -0.54 -11.73 -4.94
C SER A 146 0.86 -12.14 -5.39
N LYS A 147 1.71 -12.64 -4.47
CA LYS A 147 3.05 -13.16 -4.81
C LYS A 147 2.99 -14.40 -5.71
N ARG A 148 2.02 -15.29 -5.48
CA ARG A 148 1.74 -16.46 -6.31
C ARG A 148 1.37 -16.07 -7.75
N GLU A 149 0.58 -15.01 -7.91
CA GLU A 149 0.20 -14.46 -9.21
C GLU A 149 1.38 -13.77 -9.91
N SER A 150 2.15 -12.95 -9.19
CA SER A 150 3.37 -12.32 -9.73
C SER A 150 4.42 -13.34 -10.18
N ALA A 151 4.43 -14.56 -9.61
CA ALA A 151 5.33 -15.63 -10.04
C ALA A 151 5.01 -16.19 -11.44
N LYS A 152 3.83 -15.92 -12.00
CA LYS A 152 3.44 -16.39 -13.35
C LYS A 152 4.30 -15.77 -14.45
N GLU A 153 4.71 -14.51 -14.30
CA GLU A 153 5.53 -13.82 -15.28
C GLU A 153 6.95 -14.42 -15.35
N PRO A 154 7.72 -14.55 -14.25
CA PRO A 154 9.01 -15.26 -14.27
C PRO A 154 8.90 -16.70 -14.80
N LEU A 155 7.83 -17.42 -14.44
CA LEU A 155 7.58 -18.76 -14.98
C LEU A 155 7.42 -18.76 -16.50
N SER A 156 6.72 -17.77 -17.07
CA SER A 156 6.56 -17.63 -18.53
C SER A 156 7.87 -17.31 -19.23
N CYS A 157 8.78 -16.60 -18.56
CA CYS A 157 10.13 -16.32 -19.02
C CYS A 157 11.14 -17.45 -18.74
N ASN A 158 10.67 -18.58 -18.18
CA ASN A 158 11.51 -19.70 -17.72
C ASN A 158 12.58 -19.30 -16.68
N ASP A 159 12.37 -18.19 -15.96
CA ASP A 159 13.17 -17.78 -14.81
C ASP A 159 12.64 -18.49 -13.54
N LEU A 160 13.08 -19.73 -13.38
CA LEU A 160 12.62 -20.61 -12.32
C LEU A 160 13.09 -20.17 -10.93
N ASP A 161 14.25 -19.52 -10.83
CA ASP A 161 14.81 -19.02 -9.58
C ASP A 161 14.00 -17.83 -9.05
N ALA A 162 13.69 -16.84 -9.90
CA ALA A 162 12.85 -15.72 -9.53
C ALA A 162 11.42 -16.17 -9.15
N ALA A 163 10.84 -17.11 -9.90
CA ALA A 163 9.55 -17.71 -9.56
C ALA A 163 9.59 -18.41 -8.19
N ASN A 164 10.62 -19.22 -7.94
CA ASN A 164 10.78 -19.94 -6.68
C ASN A 164 10.99 -18.99 -5.48
N ALA A 165 11.71 -17.88 -5.67
CA ALA A 165 11.86 -16.85 -4.66
C ALA A 165 10.51 -16.24 -4.26
N LEU A 166 9.61 -15.97 -5.22
CA LEU A 166 8.26 -15.46 -4.96
C LEU A 166 7.39 -16.48 -4.22
N TYR A 167 7.44 -17.77 -4.58
CA TYR A 167 6.71 -18.81 -3.84
C TYR A 167 7.24 -19.01 -2.41
N THR A 168 8.55 -18.88 -2.22
CA THR A 168 9.17 -18.95 -0.88
C THR A 168 8.74 -17.76 -0.02
N GLN A 169 8.72 -16.55 -0.59
CA GLN A 169 8.16 -15.37 0.08
C GLN A 169 6.69 -15.60 0.45
N ALA A 170 5.87 -16.10 -0.47
CA ALA A 170 4.45 -16.40 -0.20
C ALA A 170 4.30 -17.41 0.96
N CYS A 171 5.08 -18.50 0.96
CA CYS A 171 5.07 -19.48 2.06
C CYS A 171 5.46 -18.87 3.40
N PHE A 172 6.42 -17.93 3.42
CA PHE A 172 6.80 -17.22 4.64
C PHE A 172 5.61 -16.46 5.26
N TYR A 173 4.84 -15.71 4.46
CA TYR A 173 3.64 -15.03 4.96
C TYR A 173 2.66 -16.02 5.60
N LEU A 174 2.37 -17.13 4.90
CA LEU A 174 1.39 -18.13 5.33
C LEU A 174 1.83 -18.87 6.61
N GLN A 175 3.12 -19.16 6.77
CA GLN A 175 3.66 -19.85 7.95
C GLN A 175 3.60 -19.02 9.24
N THR A 176 3.47 -17.68 9.13
CA THR A 176 3.34 -16.80 10.29
C THR A 176 1.89 -16.59 10.75
N ILE A 177 0.93 -17.28 10.12
CA ILE A 177 -0.48 -17.23 10.52
C ILE A 177 -0.70 -18.29 11.60
N ASP A 178 -1.17 -17.83 12.76
CA ASP A 178 -1.60 -18.72 13.82
C ASP A 178 -3.03 -19.22 13.53
N ASN A 179 -3.25 -20.54 13.63
CA ASN A 179 -4.53 -21.17 13.34
C ASN A 179 -5.67 -20.66 14.24
N ASP A 180 -5.32 -20.22 15.45
CA ASP A 180 -6.27 -19.70 16.43
C ASP A 180 -6.76 -18.28 16.07
N THR A 181 -6.01 -17.57 15.22
CA THR A 181 -6.41 -16.22 14.74
C THR A 181 -7.43 -16.24 13.61
N LEU A 182 -7.66 -17.41 13.00
CA LEU A 182 -8.63 -17.57 11.91
C LEU A 182 -10.02 -17.83 12.50
N GLY A 183 -10.89 -16.83 12.40
CA GLY A 183 -12.20 -16.85 13.06
C GLY A 183 -13.20 -17.83 12.47
N ASN A 184 -13.00 -18.32 11.24
CA ASN A 184 -13.94 -19.20 10.56
C ASN A 184 -13.23 -20.29 9.73
N ASN A 185 -13.98 -21.33 9.34
CA ASN A 185 -13.45 -22.45 8.54
C ASN A 185 -13.14 -22.06 7.08
N TYR A 186 -13.74 -20.99 6.59
CA TYR A 186 -13.52 -20.51 5.24
C TYR A 186 -12.09 -19.96 5.09
N ASP A 187 -11.67 -19.09 6.01
CA ASP A 187 -10.32 -18.50 6.00
C ASP A 187 -9.25 -19.58 6.18
N ARG A 188 -9.53 -20.63 6.97
CA ARG A 188 -8.68 -21.82 7.10
C ARG A 188 -8.57 -22.58 5.78
N ALA A 189 -9.66 -22.76 5.06
CA ALA A 189 -9.64 -23.39 3.74
C ALA A 189 -8.83 -22.55 2.73
N CYS A 190 -9.01 -21.23 2.72
CA CYS A 190 -8.23 -20.32 1.88
C CYS A 190 -6.72 -20.36 2.21
N LEU A 191 -6.36 -20.41 3.49
CA LEU A 191 -4.98 -20.59 3.93
C LEU A 191 -4.41 -21.90 3.37
N LEU A 192 -5.09 -23.02 3.58
CA LEU A 192 -4.63 -24.33 3.14
C LEU A 192 -4.49 -24.42 1.62
N GLU A 193 -5.48 -23.92 0.87
CA GLU A 193 -5.43 -23.87 -0.59
C GLU A 193 -4.23 -23.06 -1.07
N CYS A 194 -4.01 -21.86 -0.52
CA CYS A 194 -2.89 -21.01 -0.87
C CYS A 194 -1.55 -21.69 -0.55
N MET A 195 -1.42 -22.32 0.62
CA MET A 195 -0.23 -23.04 1.04
C MET A 195 0.09 -24.22 0.11
N ILE A 196 -0.91 -25.05 -0.21
CA ILE A 196 -0.74 -26.21 -1.09
C ILE A 196 -0.30 -25.75 -2.48
N ALA A 197 -0.95 -24.73 -3.04
CA ALA A 197 -0.60 -24.17 -4.35
C ALA A 197 0.84 -23.63 -4.37
N CYS A 198 1.24 -22.84 -3.38
CA CYS A 198 2.59 -22.29 -3.32
C CYS A 198 3.66 -23.38 -3.15
N LYS A 199 3.42 -24.39 -2.30
CA LYS A 199 4.36 -25.51 -2.09
C LYS A 199 4.50 -26.38 -3.34
N ASN A 200 3.40 -26.72 -4.01
CA ASN A 200 3.43 -27.52 -5.22
C ASN A 200 4.16 -26.80 -6.36
N ASN A 201 3.87 -25.51 -6.57
CA ASN A 201 4.54 -24.73 -7.60
C ASN A 201 6.02 -24.51 -7.30
N GLY A 202 6.38 -24.22 -6.04
CA GLY A 202 7.78 -24.12 -5.62
C GLY A 202 8.54 -25.45 -5.79
N ALA A 203 7.94 -26.58 -5.42
CA ALA A 203 8.52 -27.90 -5.65
C ALA A 203 8.73 -28.18 -7.14
N MET A 204 7.80 -27.78 -8.00
CA MET A 204 7.94 -27.90 -9.46
C MET A 204 9.14 -27.09 -9.98
N CYS A 205 9.32 -25.84 -9.53
CA CYS A 205 10.50 -25.04 -9.88
C CYS A 205 11.79 -25.74 -9.45
N CYS A 206 11.85 -26.24 -8.21
CA CYS A 206 13.02 -26.96 -7.68
C CYS A 206 13.35 -28.23 -8.47
N VAL A 207 12.36 -28.99 -8.94
CA VAL A 207 12.57 -30.19 -9.75
C VAL A 207 13.13 -29.83 -11.12
N LYS A 208 12.64 -28.75 -11.74
CA LYS A 208 13.10 -28.29 -13.05
C LYS A 208 14.52 -27.72 -13.01
N LEU A 209 14.90 -27.02 -11.93
CA LEU A 209 16.25 -26.46 -11.75
C LEU A 209 17.35 -27.53 -11.60
N LYS A 210 16.99 -28.75 -11.18
CA LYS A 210 17.94 -29.86 -11.00
C LYS A 210 18.21 -30.67 -12.28
N ARG A 211 17.52 -30.38 -13.37
CA ARG A 211 17.69 -31.04 -14.67
C ARG A 211 18.55 -30.17 -15.58
#